data_AF-A0A975EQP6-F1
#
_entry.id   AF-A0A975EQP6-F1
#
_cell.length_a   1.000
_cell.length_b   1.000
_cell.length_c   1.000
_cell.angle_alpha   90.00
_cell.angle_beta   90.00
_cell.angle_gamma   90.00
#
_symmetry.space_group_name_H-M   'P 1'
#
loop_
_entity.id
_entity.type
_entity.pdbx_description
1 polymer ?
#
loop_
_entity_poly.entity_id
_entity_poly.type
_entity_poly.pdbx_seq_one_letter_code
_entity_poly.pdbx_strand_id
1 'polypeptide(L)'
;MGSIHRILAAAVLGFGLSACDRSEYLSPEVVLETEKGQVSCQLYTTDRLYWDEATGYPETMTKSEADAYCKAAGRERKDAAEAQAATQV
;
A
#
# COMPACT_ATOMS: atom_id res chain seq x y z
N MET A 1 -27.77 45.39 29.52
CA MET A 1 -26.58 45.90 30.22
C MET A 1 -26.02 44.80 31.10
N GLY A 2 -24.75 44.45 30.91
CA GLY A 2 -23.92 43.71 31.87
C GLY A 2 -24.17 42.20 31.95
N SER A 3 -23.20 41.30 31.92
CA SER A 3 -21.76 41.50 31.86
C SER A 3 -21.10 40.24 31.32
N ILE A 4 -20.35 40.48 30.25
CA ILE A 4 -19.46 39.60 29.53
C ILE A 4 -18.29 39.29 30.46
N HIS A 5 -18.37 38.23 31.25
CA HIS A 5 -17.27 37.80 32.11
C HIS A 5 -16.66 36.49 31.63
N ARG A 6 -15.60 36.67 30.84
CA ARG A 6 -14.36 35.89 30.95
C ARG A 6 -14.45 34.40 30.65
N ILE A 7 -14.94 34.05 29.46
CA ILE A 7 -14.43 32.84 28.80
C ILE A 7 -13.35 33.31 27.82
N LEU A 8 -12.18 33.67 28.37
CA LEU A 8 -10.93 33.70 27.63
C LEU A 8 -10.50 32.24 27.39
N ALA A 9 -11.29 31.51 26.60
CA ALA A 9 -10.81 30.30 25.97
C ALA A 9 -10.07 30.77 24.72
N ALA A 10 -8.76 30.95 24.86
CA ALA A 10 -7.86 31.17 23.74
C ALA A 10 -8.03 29.99 22.77
N ALA A 11 -8.82 30.20 21.73
CA ALA A 11 -8.93 29.30 20.60
C ALA A 11 -7.59 29.35 19.87
N VAL A 12 -6.65 28.51 20.31
CA VAL A 12 -5.45 28.19 19.55
C VAL A 12 -5.93 27.47 18.29
N LEU A 13 -6.10 28.23 17.22
CA LEU A 13 -6.26 27.72 15.87
C LEU A 13 -4.93 27.05 15.48
N GLY A 14 -4.75 25.80 15.94
CA GLY A 14 -3.73 24.91 15.42
C GLY A 14 -4.11 24.52 14.01
N PHE A 15 -3.67 25.29 13.02
CA PHE A 15 -3.58 24.80 11.64
C PHE A 15 -2.51 23.70 11.65
N GLY A 16 -2.95 22.46 11.81
CA GLY A 16 -2.10 21.30 11.59
C GLY A 16 -1.57 21.38 10.16
N LEU A 17 -0.26 21.52 10.02
CA LEU A 17 0.42 21.26 8.76
C LEU A 17 0.25 19.77 8.50
N SER A 18 -0.80 19.41 7.74
CA SER A 18 -0.90 18.10 7.13
C SER A 18 0.31 17.96 6.21
N ALA A 19 1.36 17.30 6.69
CA ALA A 19 2.42 16.83 5.83
C ALA A 19 1.74 16.01 4.73
N CYS A 20 1.87 16.44 3.47
CA CYS A 20 1.43 15.66 2.33
C CYS A 20 2.29 14.40 2.27
N ASP A 21 1.87 13.37 2.98
CA ASP A 21 2.48 12.05 2.92
C ASP A 21 2.12 11.46 1.55
N ARG A 22 3.11 11.38 0.66
CA ARG A 22 2.92 10.89 -0.72
C ARG A 22 2.94 9.36 -0.79
N SER A 23 2.70 8.69 0.35
CA SER A 23 2.63 7.24 0.50
C SER A 23 1.43 6.62 -0.23
N GLU A 24 0.38 7.41 -0.49
CA GLU A 24 -0.86 6.95 -1.14
C GLU A 24 -0.69 6.59 -2.63
N TYR A 25 0.47 6.91 -3.24
CA TYR A 25 0.76 6.67 -4.66
C TYR A 25 1.78 5.55 -4.90
N LEU A 26 2.36 4.99 -3.83
CA LEU A 26 3.17 3.78 -3.90
C LEU A 26 2.29 2.63 -3.43
N SER A 27 2.11 1.59 -4.26
CA SER A 27 1.71 0.32 -3.70
C SER A 27 2.75 -0.03 -2.63
N PRO A 28 2.36 -0.30 -1.37
CA PRO A 28 3.33 -0.73 -0.37
C PRO A 28 4.07 -1.94 -0.95
N GLU A 29 5.40 -1.89 -0.86
CA GLU A 29 6.26 -2.95 -1.37
C GLU A 29 5.79 -4.28 -0.80
N VAL A 30 5.44 -5.21 -1.69
CA VAL A 30 4.89 -6.50 -1.26
C VAL A 30 6.06 -7.40 -0.97
N VAL A 31 6.27 -7.66 0.31
CA VAL A 31 7.30 -8.56 0.79
C VAL A 31 6.68 -9.93 1.02
N LEU A 32 7.13 -10.93 0.27
CA LEU A 32 6.69 -12.31 0.37
C LEU A 32 7.77 -13.14 1.09
N GLU A 33 7.36 -13.81 2.16
CA GLU A 33 8.20 -14.82 2.81
C GLU A 33 8.06 -16.15 2.05
N THR A 34 9.16 -16.62 1.46
CA THR A 34 9.22 -17.92 0.77
C THR A 34 10.16 -18.87 1.50
N GLU A 35 10.08 -20.16 1.21
CA GLU A 35 11.00 -21.17 1.78
C GLU A 35 12.48 -20.89 1.46
N LYS A 36 12.74 -20.16 0.37
CA LYS A 36 14.10 -19.81 -0.08
C LYS A 36 14.58 -18.47 0.46
N GLY A 37 13.71 -17.72 1.14
CA GLY A 37 13.99 -16.40 1.69
C GLY A 37 12.97 -15.34 1.26
N GLN A 38 13.25 -14.11 1.64
CA GLN A 38 12.36 -12.97 1.42
C GLN A 38 12.42 -12.47 -0.03
N VAL A 39 11.26 -12.29 -0.67
CA VAL A 39 11.13 -11.73 -2.02
C VAL A 39 10.36 -10.41 -1.92
N SER A 40 10.99 -9.32 -2.34
CA SER A 40 10.34 -8.03 -2.47
C SER A 40 9.80 -7.86 -3.89
N CYS A 41 8.52 -7.52 -3.99
CA CYS A 41 7.78 -7.41 -5.24
C CYS A 41 7.24 -5.99 -5.44
N GLN A 42 7.53 -5.42 -6.61
CA GLN A 42 6.77 -4.28 -7.11
C GLN A 42 5.54 -4.81 -7.85
N LEU A 43 4.38 -4.71 -7.20
CA LEU A 43 3.11 -5.03 -7.82
C LEU A 43 2.47 -3.76 -8.39
N TYR A 44 2.03 -3.84 -9.64
CA TYR A 44 1.32 -2.76 -10.33
C TYR A 44 -0.19 -2.88 -10.13
N THR A 45 -0.98 -2.44 -11.11
CA THR A 45 -2.43 -2.54 -11.06
C THR A 45 -2.90 -3.95 -11.40
N THR A 46 -4.11 -4.30 -10.97
CA THR A 46 -4.79 -5.59 -11.27
C THR A 46 -4.88 -5.88 -12.77
N ASP A 47 -4.80 -4.84 -13.61
CA ASP A 47 -4.87 -4.96 -15.07
C ASP A 47 -3.51 -5.13 -15.74
N ARG A 48 -2.40 -5.01 -14.99
CA ARG A 48 -1.02 -5.02 -15.53
C ARG A 48 -0.10 -6.01 -14.81
N LEU A 49 -0.62 -7.20 -14.53
CA LEU A 49 0.11 -8.30 -13.87
C LEU A 49 1.40 -8.74 -14.56
N TYR A 50 1.51 -8.54 -15.89
CA TYR A 50 2.74 -8.86 -16.61
C TYR A 50 3.93 -7.98 -16.24
N TRP A 51 3.66 -6.82 -15.62
CA TRP A 51 4.68 -5.88 -15.19
C TRP A 51 5.12 -6.13 -13.76
N ASP A 52 4.44 -7.02 -13.03
CA ASP A 52 4.83 -7.39 -11.67
C ASP A 52 6.19 -8.09 -11.69
N GLU A 53 7.13 -7.52 -10.93
CA GLU A 53 8.51 -7.96 -10.91
C GLU A 53 9.12 -7.93 -9.51
N ALA A 54 10.11 -8.77 -9.29
CA ALA A 54 10.89 -8.77 -8.07
C ALA A 54 11.90 -7.62 -8.07
N THR A 55 11.85 -6.78 -7.03
CA THR A 55 12.80 -5.70 -6.72
C THR A 55 13.92 -6.19 -5.80
N GLY A 56 13.68 -7.27 -5.05
CA GLY A 56 14.66 -7.92 -4.19
C GLY A 56 14.37 -9.41 -4.03
N TYR A 57 15.40 -10.24 -3.99
CA TYR A 57 15.29 -11.69 -3.81
C TYR A 57 16.64 -12.26 -3.33
N PRO A 58 16.65 -13.42 -2.65
CA PRO A 58 17.87 -14.03 -2.15
C PRO A 58 18.74 -14.58 -3.29
N GLU A 59 20.05 -14.61 -3.12
CA GLU A 59 21.00 -15.13 -4.13
C GLU A 59 20.76 -16.60 -4.50
N THR A 60 20.06 -17.35 -3.64
CA THR A 60 19.63 -18.73 -3.88
C THR A 60 18.50 -18.87 -4.90
N MET A 61 17.91 -17.75 -5.33
CA MET A 61 16.76 -17.69 -6.24
C MET A 61 17.11 -16.92 -7.50
N THR A 62 16.60 -17.38 -8.65
CA THR A 62 16.76 -16.63 -9.90
C THR A 62 15.73 -15.49 -9.98
N LYS A 63 16.06 -14.41 -10.70
CA LYS A 63 15.11 -13.31 -11.00
C LYS A 63 13.79 -13.84 -11.56
N SER A 64 13.85 -14.79 -12.50
CA SER A 64 12.64 -15.36 -13.12
C SER A 64 11.78 -16.15 -12.13
N GLU A 65 12.41 -16.81 -11.16
CA GLU A 65 11.68 -17.53 -10.10
C GLU A 65 11.03 -16.52 -9.14
N ALA A 66 11.75 -15.47 -8.75
CA ALA A 66 11.22 -14.39 -7.92
C ALA A 66 10.04 -13.66 -8.59
N ASP A 67 10.16 -13.35 -9.89
CA ASP A 67 9.10 -12.72 -10.68
C ASP A 67 7.84 -13.62 -10.75
N ALA A 68 7.99 -14.94 -10.71
CA ALA A 68 6.85 -15.85 -10.69
C ALA A 68 6.04 -15.72 -9.39
N TYR A 69 6.72 -15.56 -8.24
CA TYR A 69 6.07 -15.27 -6.97
C TYR A 69 5.35 -13.91 -7.00
N CYS A 70 6.01 -12.87 -7.52
CA CYS A 70 5.40 -11.54 -7.62
C CYS A 70 4.14 -11.55 -8.50
N LYS A 71 4.20 -12.22 -9.65
CA LYS A 71 3.02 -12.37 -10.54
C LYS A 71 1.90 -13.18 -9.90
N ALA A 72 2.22 -14.16 -9.05
CA ALA A 72 1.23 -14.91 -8.29
C ALA A 72 0.52 -14.01 -7.27
N ALA A 73 1.28 -13.24 -6.48
CA ALA A 73 0.71 -12.28 -5.54
C ALA A 73 -0.14 -11.20 -6.24
N GLY A 74 0.28 -10.74 -7.42
CA GLY A 74 -0.52 -9.83 -8.24
C GLY A 74 -1.86 -10.44 -8.66
N ARG A 75 -1.87 -11.70 -9.12
CA ARG A 75 -3.10 -12.43 -9.46
C ARG A 75 -4.03 -12.57 -8.27
N GLU A 76 -3.53 -12.97 -7.11
CA GLU A 76 -4.35 -13.11 -5.91
C GLU A 76 -5.02 -11.80 -5.50
N ARG A 77 -4.31 -10.67 -5.60
CA ARG A 77 -4.88 -9.34 -5.34
C ARG A 77 -5.97 -8.98 -6.33
N LYS A 78 -5.81 -9.32 -7.61
CA LYS A 78 -6.84 -9.13 -8.63
C LYS A 78 -8.08 -9.94 -8.30
N ASP A 79 -7.92 -11.23 -8.05
CA ASP A 79 -9.06 -12.12 -7.77
C ASP A 79 -9.81 -11.68 -6.51
N ALA A 80 -9.09 -11.24 -5.47
CA ALA A 80 -9.70 -10.66 -4.28
C ALA A 80 -10.47 -9.36 -4.56
N ALA A 81 -9.93 -8.47 -5.40
CA ALA A 81 -10.62 -7.24 -5.80
C ALA A 81 -11.89 -7.53 -6.61
N GLU A 82 -11.83 -8.49 -7.53
CA GLU A 82 -12.99 -8.92 -8.32
C GLU A 82 -14.08 -9.57 -7.44
N ALA A 83 -13.68 -10.39 -6.46
CA ALA A 83 -14.61 -10.98 -5.49
C ALA A 83 -15.30 -9.91 -4.62
N GLN A 84 -14.56 -8.87 -4.21
CA GLN A 84 -15.13 -7.73 -3.48
C GLN A 84 -16.12 -6.93 -4.33
N ALA A 85 -15.80 -6.72 -5.62
CA ALA A 85 -16.72 -6.07 -6.56
C ALA A 85 -18.01 -6.87 -6.78
N ALA A 86 -17.92 -8.19 -6.85
CA ALA A 86 -19.09 -9.07 -7.01
C ALA A 86 -20.00 -9.12 -5.77
N THR A 87 -19.45 -8.86 -4.58
CA THR A 87 -20.22 -8.85 -3.32
C THR A 87 -20.95 -7.51 -3.08
N GLN A 88 -20.57 -6.46 -3.81
CA GLN A 88 -21.20 -5.13 -3.72
C GLN A 88 -22.42 -4.96 -4.65
N VAL A 89 -22.83 -6.02 -5.36
CA VAL A 89 -24.02 -6.08 -6.23
C VAL A 89 -25.09 -6.95 -5.58
#